data_AF-A0A1F2RCF7-F1
#
_entry.id   AF-A0A1F2RCF7-F1
#
_cell.length_a   1.000
_cell.length_b   1.000
_cell.length_c   1.000
_cell.angle_alpha   90.00
_cell.angle_beta   90.00
_cell.angle_gamma   90.00
#
_symmetry.space_group_name_H-M   'P 1'
#
loop_
_entity.id
_entity.type
_entity.pdbx_description
1 polymer ?
#
loop_
_entity_poly.entity_id
_entity_poly.type
_entity_poly.pdbx_seq_one_letter_code
_entity_poly.pdbx_strand_id
1 'polypeptide(L)'
;MIMAQGAHIQQRRTVTQLIGKDVTPLRPEDWRLAQTSRVNLLLIGMDGAMNEIVDALLRDSRELMTTWQPGEHLVLPPVTQLGTMILHDVGALVLADQRRLLDWSQQAAGRTRVISTTSAPLLPLIEIGAFSDRLYYRLNTICLERA
;
A
#
# COMPACT_ATOMS: atom_id res chain seq x y z
N MET A 1 -5.60 -27.76 37.64
CA MET A 1 -6.96 -27.49 37.12
C MET A 1 -7.26 -26.02 37.37
N ILE A 2 -7.86 -25.36 36.37
CA ILE A 2 -8.27 -23.94 36.24
C ILE A 2 -7.23 -22.98 35.65
N MET A 3 -7.64 -22.43 34.51
CA MET A 3 -7.02 -21.51 33.57
C MET A 3 -7.28 -20.05 33.98
N ALA A 4 -6.38 -19.12 33.61
CA ALA A 4 -6.75 -17.73 33.42
C ALA A 4 -5.87 -17.08 32.34
N GLN A 5 -6.50 -16.81 31.19
CA GLN A 5 -6.05 -15.87 30.16
C GLN A 5 -6.14 -14.44 30.69
N GLY A 6 -5.13 -13.63 30.39
CA GLY A 6 -5.13 -12.19 30.65
C GLY A 6 -4.32 -11.48 29.57
N ALA A 7 -5.03 -10.93 28.59
CA ALA A 7 -4.48 -10.13 27.50
C ALA A 7 -3.76 -8.88 28.05
N HIS A 8 -2.44 -8.79 27.86
CA HIS A 8 -1.70 -7.54 28.05
C HIS A 8 -1.55 -6.84 26.69
N ILE A 9 -2.60 -6.11 26.32
CA ILE A 9 -2.58 -5.08 25.28
C ILE A 9 -1.80 -3.91 25.86
N GLN A 10 -0.49 -3.88 25.65
CA GLN A 10 0.36 -2.77 26.04
C GLN A 10 0.86 -2.03 24.79
N GLN A 11 0.00 -1.19 24.21
CA GLN A 11 0.46 -0.05 23.42
C GLN A 11 -0.63 1.02 23.31
N ARG A 12 -0.92 1.66 24.45
CA ARG A 12 -1.41 3.04 24.45
C ARG A 12 -0.25 3.94 24.04
N ARG A 13 -0.16 4.26 22.75
CA ARG A 13 0.54 5.46 22.27
C ARG A 13 -0.49 6.39 21.65
N THR A 14 -0.42 7.62 22.12
CA THR A 14 -1.24 8.81 21.90
C THR A 14 -1.70 8.99 20.45
N VAL A 15 -3.03 8.99 20.24
CA VAL A 15 -3.74 9.14 18.95
C VAL A 15 -3.91 10.62 18.58
N THR A 16 -2.89 11.47 18.73
CA THR A 16 -3.03 12.92 18.46
C THR A 16 -1.80 13.56 17.81
N GLN A 17 -0.93 12.77 17.17
CA GLN A 17 0.30 13.32 16.57
C GLN A 17 0.72 12.69 15.23
N LEU A 18 -0.20 12.01 14.54
CA LEU A 18 0.05 11.39 13.23
C LEU A 18 -0.68 12.09 12.08
N ILE A 19 -1.14 13.32 12.30
CA ILE A 19 -1.56 14.20 11.19
C ILE A 19 -0.29 14.81 10.57
N GLY A 20 0.15 14.23 9.45
CA GLY A 20 0.87 14.94 8.38
C GLY A 20 2.21 15.59 8.72
N LYS A 21 3.18 14.87 9.30
CA LYS A 21 4.55 15.41 9.46
C LYS A 21 5.72 14.50 9.09
N ASP A 22 5.51 13.20 8.88
CA ASP A 22 6.57 12.30 8.40
C ASP A 22 6.28 11.78 6.98
N VAL A 23 5.63 12.61 6.16
CA VAL A 23 5.63 12.37 4.73
C VAL A 23 6.92 12.98 4.20
N THR A 24 7.91 12.12 3.99
CA THR A 24 9.25 12.59 3.65
C THR A 24 9.28 12.85 2.15
N PRO A 25 9.63 14.07 1.69
CA PRO A 25 9.86 14.30 0.28
C PRO A 25 10.94 13.35 -0.20
N LEU A 26 10.66 12.70 -1.32
CA LEU A 26 11.43 11.60 -1.89
C LEU A 26 12.88 12.02 -2.11
N ARG A 27 13.81 11.48 -1.30
CA ARG A 27 15.24 11.74 -1.52
C ARG A 27 15.76 10.85 -2.65
N PRO A 28 16.82 11.24 -3.38
CA PRO A 28 17.37 10.40 -4.45
C PRO A 28 17.73 8.97 -4.01
N GLU A 29 18.13 8.78 -2.76
CA GLU A 29 18.35 7.46 -2.16
C GLU A 29 17.05 6.63 -2.02
N ASP A 30 15.94 7.25 -1.60
CA ASP A 30 14.64 6.60 -1.49
C ASP A 30 14.12 6.19 -2.87
N TRP A 31 14.42 7.00 -3.90
CA TRP A 31 14.11 6.67 -5.29
C TRP A 31 14.83 5.43 -5.77
N ARG A 32 16.10 5.29 -5.42
CA ARG A 32 16.90 4.13 -5.81
C ARG A 32 16.45 2.87 -5.05
N LEU A 33 16.11 3.00 -3.77
CA LEU A 33 15.51 1.91 -2.99
C LEU A 33 14.14 1.51 -3.57
N ALA A 34 13.29 2.47 -3.93
CA ALA A 34 12.01 2.21 -4.57
C ALA A 34 12.19 1.49 -5.92
N GLN A 35 13.18 1.85 -6.74
CA GLN A 35 13.42 1.15 -8.01
C GLN A 35 13.99 -0.26 -7.83
N THR A 36 14.92 -0.44 -6.89
CA THR A 36 15.70 -1.68 -6.77
C THR A 36 15.09 -2.71 -5.82
N SER A 37 14.24 -2.28 -4.89
CA SER A 37 13.59 -3.17 -3.93
C SER A 37 12.21 -3.62 -4.40
N ARG A 38 11.83 -4.84 -4.02
CA ARG A 38 10.49 -5.40 -4.27
C ARG A 38 9.48 -5.06 -3.18
N VAL A 39 9.69 -3.94 -2.51
CA VAL A 39 8.81 -3.51 -1.43
C VAL A 39 7.52 -2.91 -1.99
N ASN A 40 6.46 -2.96 -1.19
CA ASN A 40 5.21 -2.32 -1.57
C ASN A 40 5.36 -0.80 -1.49
N LEU A 41 4.82 -0.10 -2.48
CA LEU A 41 4.82 1.35 -2.51
C LEU A 41 3.39 1.86 -2.39
N LEU A 42 3.20 2.87 -1.54
CA LEU A 42 2.02 3.71 -1.58
C LEU A 42 2.45 5.12 -2.02
N LEU A 43 1.93 5.54 -3.17
CA LEU A 43 2.16 6.86 -3.73
C LEU A 43 0.92 7.71 -3.45
N ILE A 44 1.12 8.87 -2.83
CA ILE A 44 0.04 9.81 -2.51
C ILE A 44 0.30 11.11 -3.26
N GLY A 45 -0.63 11.52 -4.10
CA GLY A 45 -0.49 12.76 -4.87
C GLY A 45 -1.44 12.86 -6.05
N MET A 46 -1.40 13.99 -6.75
CA MET A 46 -2.27 14.26 -7.90
C MET A 46 -1.94 13.36 -9.11
N ASP A 47 -2.99 12.89 -9.79
CA ASP A 47 -2.97 11.83 -10.81
C ASP A 47 -1.93 12.03 -11.93
N GLY A 48 -1.75 13.26 -12.43
CA GLY A 48 -0.83 13.54 -13.54
C GLY A 48 0.63 13.23 -13.22
N ALA A 49 1.08 13.52 -12.01
CA ALA A 49 2.44 13.22 -11.57
C ALA A 49 2.63 11.74 -11.16
N MET A 50 1.53 11.08 -10.78
CA MET A 50 1.58 9.69 -10.33
C MET A 50 1.84 8.71 -11.47
N ASN A 51 1.24 8.95 -12.63
CA ASN A 51 1.50 8.12 -13.81
C ASN A 51 2.97 8.21 -14.25
N GLU A 52 3.59 9.39 -14.24
CA GLU A 52 5.01 9.56 -14.56
C GLU A 52 5.93 8.80 -13.58
N ILE A 53 5.60 8.83 -12.30
CA ILE A 53 6.36 8.11 -11.26
C ILE A 53 6.19 6.61 -11.41
N VAL A 54 4.96 6.13 -11.62
CA VAL A 54 4.66 4.72 -11.88
C VAL A 54 5.41 4.24 -13.13
N ASP A 55 5.34 4.99 -14.23
CA ASP A 55 6.07 4.69 -15.47
C ASP A 55 7.59 4.66 -15.25
N ALA A 56 8.13 5.59 -14.46
CA ALA A 56 9.56 5.61 -14.15
C ALA A 56 9.98 4.42 -13.27
N LEU A 57 9.13 3.96 -12.34
CA LEU A 57 9.37 2.76 -11.54
C LEU A 57 9.31 1.47 -12.37
N LEU A 58 8.55 1.48 -13.46
CA LEU A 58 8.28 0.31 -14.30
C LEU A 58 9.16 0.26 -15.56
N ARG A 59 9.84 1.35 -15.91
CA ARG A 59 10.62 1.51 -17.15
C ARG A 59 11.54 0.34 -17.47
N ASP A 60 12.16 -0.26 -16.45
CA ASP A 60 13.11 -1.36 -16.60
C ASP A 60 12.57 -2.72 -16.10
N SER A 61 11.29 -2.77 -15.74
CA SER A 61 10.67 -3.99 -15.22
C SER A 61 10.35 -4.95 -16.36
N ARG A 62 10.86 -6.19 -16.26
CA ARG A 62 10.61 -7.28 -17.22
C ARG A 62 9.55 -8.28 -16.72
N GLU A 63 8.91 -7.98 -15.60
CA GLU A 63 7.99 -8.90 -14.94
C GLU A 63 6.54 -8.70 -15.40
N LEU A 64 5.68 -9.68 -15.10
CA LEU A 64 4.27 -9.59 -15.45
C LEU A 64 3.60 -8.47 -14.64
N MET A 65 2.84 -7.65 -15.34
CA MET A 65 2.14 -6.50 -14.77
C MET A 65 0.64 -6.79 -14.75
N THR A 66 0.02 -6.56 -13.60
CA THR A 66 -1.45 -6.61 -13.46
C THR A 66 -1.89 -5.29 -12.88
N THR A 67 -2.87 -4.65 -13.51
CA THR A 67 -3.37 -3.35 -13.09
C THR A 67 -4.82 -3.47 -12.65
N TRP A 68 -5.19 -2.69 -11.64
CA TRP A 68 -6.57 -2.48 -11.22
C TRP A 68 -6.85 -0.98 -11.13
N GLN A 69 -8.04 -0.58 -11.57
CA GLN A 69 -8.56 0.78 -11.48
C GLN A 69 -9.91 0.82 -10.75
N PRO A 70 -10.29 1.99 -10.18
CA PRO A 70 -11.60 2.15 -9.54
C PRO A 70 -12.74 1.79 -10.50
N GLY A 71 -13.70 1.01 -10.00
CA GLY A 71 -14.83 0.51 -10.79
C GLY A 71 -14.57 -0.82 -11.52
N GLU A 72 -13.33 -1.29 -11.57
CA GLU A 72 -13.01 -2.62 -12.09
C GLU A 72 -13.17 -3.71 -11.02
N HIS A 73 -13.42 -4.94 -11.47
CA HIS A 73 -13.40 -6.09 -10.58
C HIS A 73 -11.96 -6.44 -10.19
N LEU A 74 -11.67 -6.54 -8.89
CA LEU A 74 -10.34 -6.89 -8.41
C LEU A 74 -9.97 -8.34 -8.79
N VAL A 75 -9.02 -8.47 -9.71
CA VAL A 75 -8.39 -9.73 -10.12
C VAL A 75 -6.98 -9.78 -9.55
N LEU A 76 -6.76 -10.71 -8.62
CA LEU A 76 -5.47 -10.90 -7.97
C LEU A 76 -4.64 -11.91 -8.77
N PRO A 77 -3.36 -11.63 -9.07
CA PRO A 77 -2.52 -12.59 -9.76
C PRO A 77 -2.20 -13.80 -8.87
N PRO A 78 -1.79 -14.95 -9.44
CA PRO A 78 -1.39 -16.11 -8.66
C PRO A 78 -0.29 -15.76 -7.65
N VAL A 79 -0.38 -16.24 -6.40
CA VAL A 79 0.60 -15.94 -5.33
C VAL A 79 2.02 -16.44 -5.63
N THR A 80 2.16 -17.36 -6.59
CA THR A 80 3.43 -17.90 -7.07
C THR A 80 4.06 -17.04 -8.18
N GLN A 81 3.31 -16.07 -8.73
CA GLN A 81 3.76 -15.24 -9.84
C GLN A 81 4.74 -14.17 -9.37
N LEU A 82 5.87 -14.09 -10.07
CA LEU A 82 6.83 -13.01 -9.93
C LEU A 82 6.39 -11.85 -10.85
N GLY A 83 6.12 -10.69 -10.26
CA GLY A 83 5.39 -9.64 -10.95
C GLY A 83 5.23 -8.34 -10.17
N THR A 84 4.63 -7.35 -10.82
CA THR A 84 4.12 -6.13 -10.17
C THR A 84 2.62 -6.02 -10.36
N MET A 85 1.91 -5.73 -9.26
CA MET A 85 0.51 -5.35 -9.27
C MET A 85 0.40 -3.84 -9.05
N ILE A 86 -0.31 -3.15 -9.92
CA ILE A 86 -0.57 -1.71 -9.83
C ILE A 86 -2.02 -1.51 -9.39
N LEU A 87 -2.23 -0.73 -8.33
CA LEU A 87 -3.54 -0.37 -7.83
C LEU A 87 -3.71 1.13 -7.95
N HIS A 88 -4.56 1.58 -8.87
CA HIS A 88 -4.86 3.00 -9.01
C HIS A 88 -5.94 3.41 -8.03
N ASP A 89 -5.71 4.52 -7.33
CA ASP A 89 -6.59 5.07 -6.30
C ASP A 89 -7.15 4.03 -5.33
N VAL A 90 -6.24 3.42 -4.57
CA VAL A 90 -6.52 2.32 -3.65
C VAL A 90 -7.57 2.68 -2.58
N GLY A 91 -7.75 3.97 -2.29
CA GLY A 91 -8.81 4.48 -1.41
C GLY A 91 -10.23 4.14 -1.89
N ALA A 92 -10.40 3.90 -3.19
CA ALA A 92 -11.68 3.50 -3.79
C ALA A 92 -12.01 2.01 -3.66
N LEU A 93 -11.09 1.18 -3.14
CA LEU A 93 -11.38 -0.24 -2.92
C LEU A 93 -12.50 -0.43 -1.90
N VAL A 94 -13.47 -1.27 -2.23
CA VAL A 94 -14.50 -1.69 -1.27
C VAL A 94 -13.89 -2.59 -0.20
N LEU A 95 -14.47 -2.58 1.02
CA LEU A 95 -13.94 -3.34 2.17
C LEU A 95 -13.74 -4.84 1.90
N ALA A 96 -14.59 -5.46 1.09
CA ALA A 96 -14.45 -6.86 0.72
C ALA A 96 -13.17 -7.11 -0.09
N ASP A 97 -12.87 -6.22 -1.03
CA ASP A 97 -11.67 -6.31 -1.87
C ASP A 97 -10.42 -5.92 -1.10
N GLN A 98 -10.50 -4.97 -0.17
CA GLN A 98 -9.40 -4.67 0.76
C GLN A 98 -8.99 -5.90 1.58
N ARG A 99 -9.96 -6.71 2.06
CA ARG A 99 -9.69 -7.96 2.78
C ARG A 99 -9.03 -9.00 1.87
N ARG A 100 -9.57 -9.20 0.66
CA ARG A 100 -9.00 -10.12 -0.34
C ARG A 100 -7.56 -9.74 -0.68
N LEU A 101 -7.30 -8.45 -0.90
CA LEU A 101 -5.98 -7.92 -1.20
C LEU A 101 -5.01 -8.12 -0.03
N LEU A 102 -5.46 -7.86 1.21
CA LEU A 102 -4.64 -8.07 2.41
C LEU A 102 -4.22 -9.55 2.52
N ASP A 103 -5.17 -10.48 2.45
CA ASP A 103 -4.92 -11.91 2.59
C ASP A 103 -4.01 -12.43 1.47
N TRP A 104 -4.22 -11.96 0.25
CA TRP A 104 -3.35 -12.29 -0.89
C TRP A 104 -1.94 -11.73 -0.73
N SER A 105 -1.80 -10.47 -0.30
CA SER A 105 -0.49 -9.81 -0.16
C SER A 105 0.39 -10.48 0.90
N GLN A 106 -0.20 -11.12 1.90
CA GLN A 106 0.51 -11.91 2.90
C GLN A 106 1.10 -13.17 2.28
N GLN A 107 0.37 -13.82 1.37
CA GLN A 107 0.79 -15.04 0.67
C GLN A 107 1.78 -14.75 -0.48
N ALA A 108 1.60 -13.64 -1.18
CA ALA A 108 2.44 -13.21 -2.31
C ALA A 108 3.73 -12.48 -1.89
N ALA A 109 3.99 -12.37 -0.58
CA ALA A 109 5.11 -11.61 -0.02
C ALA A 109 6.46 -11.94 -0.68
N GLY A 110 7.15 -10.92 -1.20
CA GLY A 110 8.46 -11.05 -1.84
C GLY A 110 8.44 -11.59 -3.28
N ARG A 111 7.28 -12.02 -3.79
CA ARG A 111 7.11 -12.48 -5.19
C ARG A 111 6.43 -11.44 -6.06
N THR A 112 5.30 -10.92 -5.59
CA THR A 112 4.59 -9.84 -6.26
C THR A 112 4.80 -8.55 -5.50
N ARG A 113 5.31 -7.54 -6.21
CA ARG A 113 5.41 -6.17 -5.72
C ARG A 113 4.07 -5.47 -5.90
N VAL A 114 3.58 -4.74 -4.90
CA VAL A 114 2.38 -3.91 -5.04
C VAL A 114 2.76 -2.44 -5.11
N ILE A 115 2.37 -1.76 -6.17
CA ILE A 115 2.48 -0.30 -6.31
C ILE A 115 1.06 0.26 -6.27
N SER A 116 0.72 0.95 -5.20
CA SER A 116 -0.58 1.58 -5.00
C SER A 116 -0.46 3.08 -5.18
N THR A 117 -1.44 3.71 -5.81
CA THR A 117 -1.60 5.16 -5.84
C THR A 117 -2.86 5.57 -5.10
N THR A 118 -2.91 6.81 -4.65
CA THR A 118 -4.16 7.46 -4.24
C THR A 118 -4.05 8.97 -4.35
N SER A 119 -5.16 9.60 -4.72
CA SER A 119 -5.27 11.05 -4.85
C SER A 119 -5.57 11.74 -3.52
N ALA A 120 -6.05 10.99 -2.52
CA ALA A 120 -6.45 11.50 -1.23
C ALA A 120 -5.74 10.77 -0.07
N PRO A 121 -5.51 11.44 1.08
CA PRO A 121 -4.99 10.79 2.26
C PRO A 121 -5.90 9.62 2.69
N LEU A 122 -5.31 8.45 2.98
CA LEU A 122 -6.08 7.28 3.45
C LEU A 122 -6.42 7.35 4.95
N LEU A 123 -5.73 8.19 5.72
CA LEU A 123 -5.92 8.27 7.17
C LEU A 123 -7.38 8.62 7.57
N PRO A 124 -8.03 9.65 6.97
CA PRO A 124 -9.45 9.91 7.22
C PRO A 124 -10.36 8.72 6.91
N LEU A 125 -10.05 7.93 5.87
CA LEU A 125 -10.81 6.73 5.51
C LEU A 125 -10.62 5.61 6.54
N ILE A 126 -9.43 5.49 7.12
CA ILE A 126 -9.15 4.54 8.21
C ILE A 126 -9.93 4.93 9.47
N GLU A 127 -9.94 6.22 9.81
CA GLU A 127 -10.64 6.74 11.00
C GLU A 127 -12.15 6.45 10.96
N ILE A 128 -12.78 6.53 9.79
CA ILE A 128 -14.20 6.19 9.61
C ILE A 128 -14.46 4.70 9.30
N GLY A 129 -13.42 3.87 9.28
CA GLY A 129 -13.53 2.43 8.99
C GLY A 129 -13.85 2.08 7.53
N ALA A 130 -13.72 3.05 6.61
CA ALA A 130 -13.86 2.84 5.17
C ALA A 130 -12.60 2.23 4.55
N PHE A 131 -11.45 2.33 5.22
CA PHE A 131 -10.20 1.70 4.81
C PHE A 131 -9.56 0.90 5.95
N SER A 132 -8.98 -0.26 5.62
CA SER A 132 -8.33 -1.16 6.57
C SER A 132 -6.96 -0.62 7.00
N ASP A 133 -6.79 -0.40 8.31
CA ASP A 133 -5.52 -0.04 8.93
C ASP A 133 -4.42 -1.07 8.63
N ARG A 134 -4.74 -2.36 8.66
CA ARG A 134 -3.82 -3.46 8.35
C ARG A 134 -3.36 -3.42 6.90
N LEU A 135 -4.27 -3.13 5.98
CA LEU A 135 -3.92 -2.98 4.57
C LEU A 135 -3.04 -1.75 4.37
N TYR A 136 -3.38 -0.62 5.00
CA TYR A 136 -2.58 0.61 4.95
C TYR A 136 -1.13 0.34 5.35
N TYR A 137 -0.88 -0.25 6.52
CA TYR A 137 0.49 -0.57 6.94
C TYR A 137 1.21 -1.58 6.04
N ARG A 138 0.48 -2.46 5.37
CA ARG A 138 1.04 -3.46 4.45
C ARG A 138 1.45 -2.85 3.10
N LEU A 139 0.71 -1.85 2.63
CA LEU A 139 1.04 -1.09 1.42
C LEU A 139 2.14 -0.06 1.68
N ASN A 140 2.20 0.49 2.90
CA ASN A 140 3.17 1.50 3.32
C ASN A 140 4.55 0.94 3.63
N THR A 141 5.24 0.37 2.63
CA THR A 141 6.68 0.07 2.82
C THR A 141 7.56 1.26 2.41
N ILE A 142 7.09 2.12 1.50
CA ILE A 142 7.64 3.46 1.24
C ILE A 142 6.47 4.38 0.83
N CYS A 143 6.27 5.48 1.55
CA CYS A 143 5.25 6.49 1.25
C CYS A 143 5.90 7.66 0.50
N LEU A 144 5.38 7.98 -0.68
CA LEU A 144 5.91 9.05 -1.52
C LEU A 144 4.84 10.14 -1.68
N GLU A 145 5.14 11.34 -1.20
CA GLU A 145 4.33 12.53 -1.43
C GLU A 145 5.17 13.56 -2.16
N ARG A 146 4.53 14.19 -3.15
CA ARG A 146 5.11 15.33 -3.84
C ARG A 146 4.61 16.59 -3.13
N ALA A 147 5.56 17.33 -2.55
CA ALA A 147 5.35 18.65 -1.95
C ALA A 147 4.91 19.70 -2.99
#